data_AF-A0A9D3A231-F1
#
_entry.id   AF-A0A9D3A231-F1
#
_cell.length_a   1.000
_cell.length_b   1.000
_cell.length_c   1.000
_cell.angle_alpha   90.00
_cell.angle_beta   90.00
_cell.angle_gamma   90.00
#
_symmetry.space_group_name_H-M   'P 1'
#
loop_
_entity.id
_entity.type
_entity.pdbx_description
1 polymer ?
#
loop_
_entity_poly.entity_id
_entity_poly.type
_entity_poly.pdbx_seq_one_letter_code
_entity_poly.pdbx_strand_id
1 'polypeptide(L)'
;MASTNRMNSAQAPVPPKTSLADLRKAAGYRSSKEFAAVLGIPATTYSRYERTLADPDSGIPLRAAWAIADKLHCSIDAVVGREGADDTQGRDLNAAYRTLSEDGKERFDEYLQFLAFRDQLIATQQGR
;
A
#
# COMPACT_ATOMS: atom_id res chain seq x y z
N MET A 1 39.80 -18.54 -13.33
CA MET A 1 39.31 -18.58 -11.93
C MET A 1 38.15 -17.60 -11.80
N ALA A 2 37.19 -17.97 -10.94
CA ALA A 2 35.81 -17.52 -10.89
C ALA A 2 35.57 -16.05 -10.49
N SER A 3 34.39 -15.55 -10.90
CA SER A 3 33.69 -14.35 -10.46
C SER A 3 33.74 -14.11 -8.95
N THR A 4 33.71 -12.84 -8.54
CA THR A 4 32.62 -12.40 -7.64
C THR A 4 32.25 -10.93 -7.83
N ASN A 5 31.01 -10.77 -8.26
CA ASN A 5 30.16 -9.61 -8.22
C ASN A 5 29.96 -9.10 -6.77
N ARG A 6 29.97 -7.78 -6.54
CA ARG A 6 29.04 -7.14 -5.59
C ARG A 6 28.65 -5.76 -6.09
N MET A 7 27.53 -5.77 -6.81
CA MET A 7 26.57 -4.68 -6.92
C MET A 7 26.41 -3.98 -5.56
N ASN A 8 26.86 -2.73 -5.49
CA ASN A 8 26.40 -1.79 -4.46
C ASN A 8 25.74 -0.61 -5.17
N SER A 9 24.74 -0.91 -5.99
CA SER A 9 23.76 0.07 -6.43
C SER A 9 22.70 0.15 -5.35
N ALA A 10 23.00 0.86 -4.27
CA ALA A 10 21.95 1.37 -3.40
C ALA A 10 21.12 2.31 -4.26
N GLN A 11 20.01 1.77 -4.80
CA GLN A 11 19.03 2.58 -5.51
C GLN A 11 18.60 3.69 -4.56
N ALA A 12 18.91 4.93 -4.94
CA ALA A 12 18.45 6.11 -4.24
C ALA A 12 16.92 5.99 -4.06
N PRO A 13 16.37 6.33 -2.87
CA PRO A 13 14.93 6.28 -2.66
C PRO A 13 14.28 7.14 -3.74
N VAL A 14 13.52 6.51 -4.63
CA VAL A 14 12.68 7.23 -5.57
C VAL A 14 11.66 7.95 -4.69
N PRO A 15 11.61 9.30 -4.70
CA PRO A 15 10.70 10.02 -3.84
C PRO A 15 9.27 9.58 -4.17
N PRO A 16 8.41 9.34 -3.15
CA PRO A 16 7.01 8.99 -3.40
C PRO A 16 6.40 10.06 -4.30
N LYS A 17 5.82 9.66 -5.44
CA LYS A 17 5.25 10.58 -6.45
C LYS A 17 4.09 11.43 -5.92
N THR A 18 3.68 11.27 -4.66
CA THR A 18 2.61 12.06 -4.04
C THR A 18 2.98 12.39 -2.60
N SER A 19 3.13 13.67 -2.29
CA SER A 19 3.43 14.13 -0.92
C SER A 19 2.16 14.14 -0.06
N LEU A 20 2.30 14.07 1.27
CA LEU A 20 1.17 14.26 2.20
C LEU A 20 0.43 15.58 1.97
N ALA A 21 1.14 16.62 1.53
CA ALA A 21 0.55 17.91 1.20
C ALA A 21 -0.36 17.83 -0.03
N ASP A 22 -0.03 16.99 -1.01
CA ASP A 22 -0.85 16.76 -2.20
C ASP A 22 -2.08 15.92 -1.86
N LEU A 23 -1.94 14.90 -1.03
CA LEU A 23 -3.06 14.10 -0.51
C LEU A 23 -4.05 14.97 0.29
N ARG A 24 -3.55 15.84 1.16
CA ARG A 24 -4.38 16.79 1.91
C ARG A 24 -5.16 17.74 0.98
N LYS A 25 -4.51 18.27 -0.05
CA LYS A 25 -5.16 19.15 -1.03
C LYS A 25 -6.21 18.40 -1.85
N ALA A 26 -5.93 17.15 -2.25
CA ALA A 26 -6.88 16.29 -2.95
C ALA A 26 -8.13 15.99 -2.10
N ALA A 27 -7.96 15.86 -0.78
CA ALA A 27 -9.06 15.71 0.17
C ALA A 27 -9.82 17.03 0.47
N GLY A 28 -9.43 18.16 -0.15
CA GLY A 28 -10.16 19.43 -0.06
C GLY A 28 -9.75 20.36 1.08
N TYR A 29 -8.72 20.02 1.88
CA TYR A 29 -8.25 20.87 2.97
C TYR A 29 -7.29 21.95 2.46
N ARG A 30 -7.55 23.21 2.82
CA ARG A 30 -6.82 24.36 2.28
C ARG A 30 -5.48 24.59 2.98
N SER A 31 -5.36 24.17 4.24
CA SER A 31 -4.12 24.35 5.00
C SER A 31 -3.78 23.18 5.91
N SER A 32 -2.48 23.03 6.20
CA SER A 32 -1.95 22.07 7.18
C SER A 32 -2.51 22.34 8.59
N LYS A 33 -2.79 23.61 8.93
CA LYS A 33 -3.38 24.01 10.22
C LYS A 33 -4.83 23.52 10.35
N GLU A 34 -5.62 23.70 9.30
CA GLU A 34 -7.01 23.23 9.24
C GLU A 34 -7.07 21.70 9.39
N PHE A 35 -6.21 20.98 8.68
CA PHE A 35 -6.17 19.53 8.76
C PHE A 35 -5.64 19.03 10.11
N ALA A 36 -4.64 19.70 10.69
CA ALA A 36 -4.16 19.39 12.04
C ALA A 36 -5.25 19.56 13.11
N ALA A 37 -6.11 20.58 12.98
CA ALA A 37 -7.24 20.78 13.86
C ALA A 37 -8.27 19.65 13.77
N VAL A 38 -8.51 19.12 12.57
CA VAL A 38 -9.38 17.95 12.35
C VAL A 38 -8.80 16.68 12.98
N LEU A 39 -7.48 16.52 12.94
CA LEU A 39 -6.78 15.40 13.56
C LEU A 39 -6.54 15.56 15.07
N GLY A 40 -6.81 16.74 15.64
CA GLY A 40 -6.56 17.04 17.04
C GLY A 40 -5.07 17.11 17.41
N ILE A 41 -4.19 17.40 16.45
CA ILE A 41 -2.73 17.51 16.67
C ILE A 41 -2.25 18.95 16.47
N PRO A 42 -1.11 19.34 17.09
CA PRO A 42 -0.53 20.65 16.84
C PRO A 42 -0.16 20.84 15.37
N ALA A 43 -0.43 22.03 14.82
CA ALA A 43 -0.12 22.35 13.42
C ALA A 43 1.38 22.20 13.10
N THR A 44 2.25 22.51 14.06
CA THR A 44 3.71 22.33 13.94
C THR A 44 4.11 20.86 13.77
N THR A 45 3.40 19.96 14.45
CA THR A 45 3.58 18.51 14.36
C THR A 45 3.16 18.00 12.98
N TYR A 46 1.99 18.41 12.50
CA TYR A 46 1.53 17.99 11.18
C TYR A 46 2.42 18.53 10.04
N SER A 47 2.83 19.80 10.13
CA SER A 47 3.78 20.38 9.16
C SER A 47 5.16 19.74 9.19
N ARG A 48 5.56 19.10 10.30
CA ARG A 48 6.76 18.27 10.34
C ARG A 48 6.55 17.02 9.48
N TYR A 49 5.43 16.31 9.67
CA TYR A 49 5.11 15.10 8.92
C TYR A 49 5.08 15.33 7.40
N GLU A 50 4.47 16.44 6.94
CA GLU A 50 4.48 16.79 5.52
C GLU A 50 5.89 17.00 4.94
N ARG A 51 6.86 17.43 5.76
CA ARG A 51 8.24 17.73 5.32
C ARG A 51 9.15 16.51 5.36
N THR A 52 8.93 15.60 6.31
CA THR A 52 9.87 14.52 6.62
C THR A 52 9.52 13.20 5.93
N LEU A 53 8.43 13.13 5.16
CA LEU A 53 7.90 11.87 4.60
C LEU A 53 8.88 11.00 3.80
N ALA A 54 9.92 11.60 3.20
CA ALA A 54 10.94 10.87 2.44
C ALA A 54 12.00 10.17 3.32
N ASP A 55 11.96 10.38 4.64
CA ASP A 55 12.94 9.85 5.59
C ASP A 55 12.32 8.67 6.37
N PRO A 56 12.93 7.46 6.34
CA PRO A 56 12.49 6.31 7.15
C PRO A 56 12.44 6.60 8.65
N ASP A 57 13.26 7.55 9.13
CA ASP A 57 13.32 7.96 10.54
C ASP A 57 12.38 9.14 10.87
N SER A 58 11.56 9.56 9.90
CA SER A 58 10.64 10.71 10.04
C SER A 58 9.56 10.56 11.12
N GLY A 59 9.36 9.34 11.62
CA GLY A 59 8.75 9.11 12.92
C GLY A 59 7.31 9.61 13.03
N ILE A 60 6.48 9.40 12.01
CA ILE A 60 5.02 9.53 12.19
C ILE A 60 4.59 8.38 13.12
N PRO A 61 4.03 8.67 14.32
CA PRO A 61 3.53 7.62 15.18
C PRO A 61 2.43 6.82 14.46
N LEU A 62 2.42 5.50 14.60
CA LEU A 62 1.47 4.61 13.90
C LEU A 62 0.00 5.05 14.08
N ARG A 63 -0.38 5.51 15.27
CA ARG A 63 -1.72 6.04 15.55
C ARG A 63 -2.06 7.29 14.71
N ALA A 64 -1.09 8.18 14.50
CA ALA A 64 -1.29 9.36 13.66
C ALA A 64 -1.37 8.96 12.18
N ALA A 65 -0.56 7.99 11.73
CA ALA A 65 -0.62 7.48 10.38
C ALA A 65 -1.99 6.87 10.04
N TRP A 66 -2.58 6.08 10.94
CA TRP A 66 -3.94 5.55 10.78
C TRP A 66 -4.99 6.66 10.70
N ALA A 67 -4.96 7.61 11.63
CA ALA A 67 -5.91 8.71 11.63
C ALA A 67 -5.83 9.57 10.36
N ILE A 68 -4.61 9.78 9.83
CA ILE A 68 -4.40 10.48 8.56
C ILE A 68 -4.97 9.67 7.39
N ALA A 69 -4.66 8.37 7.32
CA ALA A 69 -5.14 7.48 6.25
C ALA A 69 -6.67 7.43 6.20
N ASP A 70 -7.31 7.24 7.36
CA ASP A 70 -8.77 7.20 7.48
C ASP A 70 -9.41 8.52 7.02
N LYS A 71 -8.78 9.65 7.35
CA LYS A 71 -9.33 10.98 7.06
C LYS A 71 -9.06 11.46 5.62
N LEU A 72 -7.98 10.99 5.01
CA LEU A 72 -7.64 11.25 3.62
C LEU A 72 -8.17 10.18 2.66
N HIS A 73 -8.83 9.15 3.18
CA HIS A 73 -9.33 8.01 2.41
C HIS A 73 -8.26 7.37 1.52
N CYS A 74 -7.03 7.27 2.04
CA CYS A 74 -5.89 6.70 1.33
C CYS A 74 -5.26 5.54 2.10
N SER A 75 -4.41 4.74 1.44
CA SER A 75 -3.70 3.64 2.10
C SER A 75 -2.65 4.19 3.07
N ILE A 76 -2.36 3.41 4.12
CA ILE A 76 -1.28 3.75 5.05
C ILE A 76 0.07 3.88 4.34
N ASP A 77 0.32 3.08 3.30
CA ASP A 77 1.53 3.14 2.50
C ASP A 77 1.71 4.53 1.86
N ALA A 78 0.63 5.11 1.33
CA ALA A 78 0.63 6.48 0.81
C ALA A 78 0.92 7.54 1.90
N VAL A 79 0.44 7.31 3.13
CA VAL A 79 0.68 8.20 4.28
C VAL A 79 2.11 8.13 4.78
N VAL A 80 2.78 6.98 4.68
CA VAL A 80 4.18 6.81 5.13
C VAL A 80 5.20 6.99 4.00
N GLY A 81 4.75 7.40 2.80
CA GLY A 81 5.63 7.61 1.65
C GLY A 81 6.22 6.33 1.07
N ARG A 82 5.62 5.18 1.38
CA ARG A 82 5.96 3.89 0.78
C ARG A 82 5.14 3.73 -0.49
N GLU A 83 5.78 3.36 -1.60
CA GLU A 83 5.00 2.84 -2.73
C GLU A 83 4.23 1.62 -2.21
N GLY A 84 2.90 1.66 -2.32
CA GLY A 84 2.07 0.49 -2.07
C GLY A 84 2.65 -0.67 -2.88
N ALA A 85 2.63 -1.89 -2.31
CA ALA A 85 3.18 -3.05 -3.00
C ALA A 85 2.68 -3.05 -4.44
N ASP A 86 3.62 -2.84 -5.37
CA ASP A 86 3.31 -2.69 -6.78
C ASP A 86 2.92 -4.07 -7.30
N ASP A 87 1.63 -4.41 -7.14
CA ASP A 87 1.06 -5.68 -7.59
C ASP A 87 0.91 -5.70 -9.13
N THR A 88 1.45 -4.69 -9.84
CA THR A 88 1.42 -4.57 -11.31
C THR A 88 2.22 -5.64 -12.04
N GLN A 89 3.00 -6.48 -11.33
CA GLN A 89 3.54 -7.71 -11.92
C GLN A 89 2.50 -8.82 -12.09
N GLY A 90 1.31 -8.68 -11.49
CA GLY A 90 0.18 -9.58 -11.64
C GLY A 90 -0.96 -8.98 -12.47
N ARG A 91 -1.73 -9.83 -13.16
CA ARG A 91 -3.06 -9.45 -13.65
C ARG A 91 -3.93 -9.17 -12.42
N ASP A 92 -4.59 -8.01 -12.36
CA ASP A 92 -5.55 -7.69 -11.29
C ASP A 92 -6.78 -8.61 -11.39
N LEU A 93 -6.70 -9.75 -10.70
CA LEU A 93 -7.75 -10.76 -10.65
C LEU A 93 -9.01 -10.23 -9.97
N ASN A 94 -8.89 -9.30 -9.02
CA ASN A 94 -10.02 -8.70 -8.33
C ASN A 94 -10.81 -7.80 -9.27
N ALA A 95 -10.14 -6.97 -10.07
CA ALA A 95 -10.80 -6.19 -11.11
C ALA A 95 -11.47 -7.09 -12.14
N ALA A 96 -10.79 -8.14 -12.61
CA ALA A 96 -11.38 -9.10 -13.55
C ALA A 96 -12.64 -9.77 -12.99
N TYR A 97 -12.60 -10.22 -11.73
CA TYR A 97 -13.74 -10.83 -11.05
C TYR A 97 -14.93 -9.88 -10.91
N ARG A 98 -14.69 -8.59 -10.62
CA ARG A 98 -15.76 -7.58 -10.52
C ARG A 98 -16.49 -7.33 -11.84
N THR A 99 -15.85 -7.60 -12.98
CA THR A 99 -16.47 -7.45 -14.31
C THR A 99 -17.28 -8.67 -14.76
N LEU A 100 -17.20 -9.79 -14.04
CA LEU A 100 -17.98 -10.99 -14.35
C LEU A 100 -19.45 -10.81 -13.97
N SER A 101 -20.34 -11.52 -14.68
CA SER A 101 -21.73 -11.71 -14.26
C SER A 101 -21.79 -12.57 -13.00
N GLU A 102 -22.95 -12.59 -12.32
CA GLU A 102 -23.14 -13.42 -11.13
C GLU A 102 -22.89 -14.92 -11.41
N ASP A 103 -23.44 -15.47 -12.50
CA ASP A 103 -23.13 -16.84 -12.95
C ASP A 103 -21.62 -17.06 -13.24
N GLY A 104 -20.93 -16.01 -13.72
CA GLY A 104 -19.50 -16.06 -13.99
C GLY A 104 -18.67 -16.09 -12.71
N LYS A 105 -19.11 -15.38 -11.67
CA LYS A 105 -18.50 -15.39 -10.33
C LYS A 105 -18.70 -16.74 -9.65
N GLU A 106 -19.91 -17.29 -9.71
CA GLU A 106 -20.22 -18.60 -9.12
C GLU A 106 -19.34 -19.71 -9.72
N ARG A 107 -19.21 -19.74 -11.06
CA ARG A 107 -18.30 -20.69 -11.74
C ARG A 107 -16.83 -20.48 -11.40
N PHE A 108 -16.41 -19.23 -11.24
CA PHE A 108 -15.05 -18.92 -10.84
C PHE A 108 -14.75 -19.43 -9.43
N ASP A 109 -15.70 -19.26 -8.51
CA ASP A 109 -15.58 -19.74 -7.14
C ASP A 109 -15.56 -21.27 -7.07
N GLU A 110 -16.41 -21.96 -7.84
CA GLU A 110 -16.38 -23.42 -7.99
C GLU A 110 -15.01 -23.91 -8.49
N TYR A 111 -14.45 -23.23 -9.50
CA TYR A 111 -13.15 -23.58 -10.05
C TYR A 111 -12.01 -23.35 -9.05
N LEU A 112 -12.06 -22.26 -8.27
CA LEU A 112 -11.10 -22.02 -7.19
C LEU A 112 -11.17 -23.11 -6.11
N GLN A 113 -12.37 -23.52 -5.71
CA GLN A 113 -12.55 -24.61 -4.75
C GLN A 113 -11.98 -25.93 -5.28
N PHE A 114 -12.20 -26.23 -6.55
CA PHE A 114 -11.63 -27.41 -7.19
C PHE A 114 -10.09 -27.39 -7.19
N LEU A 115 -9.47 -26.25 -7.55
CA LEU A 115 -8.02 -26.12 -7.53
C LEU A 115 -7.45 -26.28 -6.12
N ALA A 116 -8.06 -25.64 -5.12
CA ALA A 116 -7.64 -25.75 -3.73
C ALA A 116 -7.71 -27.21 -3.22
N PHE A 117 -8.78 -27.93 -3.57
CA PHE A 117 -8.92 -29.35 -3.25
C PHE A 117 -7.84 -30.20 -3.94
N ARG A 118 -7.56 -29.93 -5.21
CA ARG A 118 -6.53 -30.65 -5.98
C ARG A 118 -5.14 -30.43 -5.40
N ASP A 119 -4.79 -29.21 -5.02
CA ASP A 119 -3.49 -28.89 -4.44
C ASP A 119 -3.30 -29.58 -3.08
N GLN A 120 -4.34 -29.61 -2.24
CA GLN A 120 -4.31 -30.36 -0.99
C GLN A 120 -4.10 -31.85 -1.24
N LEU A 121 -4.78 -32.42 -2.24
CA LEU A 121 -4.66 -33.84 -2.58
C LEU A 121 -3.25 -34.20 -3.09
N ILE A 122 -2.64 -33.33 -3.90
CA ILE A 122 -1.25 -33.48 -4.38
C ILE A 122 -0.27 -33.36 -3.21
N ALA A 123 -0.42 -32.35 -2.34
CA ALA A 123 0.44 -32.17 -1.18
C ALA A 123 0.40 -33.39 -0.23
N THR A 124 -0.77 -34.00 -0.07
CA THR A 124 -0.94 -35.22 0.74
C THR A 124 -0.28 -36.45 0.11
N GLN A 125 -0.15 -36.49 -1.22
CA GLN A 125 0.51 -37.57 -1.96
C GLN A 125 2.04 -37.40 -2.07
N GLN A 126 2.54 -36.15 -2.06
CA GLN A 126 3.98 -35.85 -2.12
C GLN A 126 4.70 -35.87 -0.77
N GLY A 127 3.95 -35.87 0.35
CA GLY A 127 4.50 -35.97 1.72
C GLY A 127 4.71 -37.40 2.23
N ARG A 128 4.82 -38.40 1.35
CA ARG A 128 4.97 -39.81 1.70
C ARG A 128 6.30 -40.38 1.21
#